data_AF-A0A4Q4WMQ7-F1
#
_entry.id   AF-A0A4Q4WMQ7-F1
#
_cell.length_a   1.000
_cell.length_b   1.000
_cell.length_c   1.000
_cell.angle_alpha   90.00
_cell.angle_beta   90.00
_cell.angle_gamma   90.00
#
_symmetry.space_group_name_H-M   'P 1'
#
loop_
_entity.id
_entity.type
_entity.pdbx_description
1 polymer ?
#
loop_
_entity_poly.entity_id
_entity_poly.type
_entity_poly.pdbx_seq_one_letter_code
_entity_poly.pdbx_strand_id
1 'polypeptide(L)'
;MTTKAAREWLLKASPQALLDRALADLDTVYGIRLRTQIRRADLTLRGHAMAIPTPGFLSRPGIARLRESAGPIHYAHADLSGYSVFEEAAWWGDRAARRILGN
;
A
#
# COMPACT_ATOMS: atom_id res chain seq x y z
N MET A 1 -19.16 2.30 -10.42
CA MET A 1 -18.15 1.58 -11.23
C MET A 1 -17.72 0.34 -10.46
N THR A 2 -17.62 -0.83 -11.08
CA THR A 2 -17.11 -2.05 -10.39
C THR A 2 -15.60 -1.94 -10.13
N THR A 3 -15.04 -2.76 -9.25
CA THR A 3 -13.58 -2.78 -8.98
C THR A 3 -12.75 -3.12 -10.22
N LYS A 4 -13.24 -4.02 -11.08
CA LYS A 4 -12.61 -4.35 -12.36
C LYS A 4 -12.58 -3.14 -13.31
N ALA A 5 -13.75 -2.53 -13.53
CA ALA A 5 -13.86 -1.36 -14.41
C ALA A 5 -13.03 -0.17 -13.88
N ALA A 6 -12.95 0.00 -12.55
CA ALA A 6 -12.11 1.02 -11.93
C ALA A 6 -10.63 0.80 -12.23
N ARG A 7 -10.15 -0.43 -12.10
CA ARG A 7 -8.77 -0.78 -12.42
C ARG A 7 -8.45 -0.58 -13.89
N GLU A 8 -9.34 -1.00 -14.78
CA GLU A 8 -9.19 -0.81 -16.23
C GLU A 8 -9.16 0.67 -16.62
N TRP A 9 -9.97 1.52 -15.97
CA TRP A 9 -9.93 2.96 -16.16
C TRP A 9 -8.62 3.56 -15.65
N LEU A 10 -8.19 3.22 -14.43
CA LEU A 10 -6.95 3.74 -13.83
C LEU A 10 -5.72 3.41 -14.69
N LEU A 11 -5.68 2.24 -15.33
CA LEU A 11 -4.59 1.84 -16.23
C LEU A 11 -4.51 2.65 -17.52
N LYS A 12 -5.62 3.28 -17.95
CA LYS A 12 -5.73 4.03 -19.20
C LYS A 12 -5.83 5.54 -19.00
N ALA A 13 -6.13 5.98 -17.77
CA ALA A 13 -6.37 7.38 -17.46
C ALA A 13 -5.11 8.22 -17.68
N SER A 14 -5.27 9.36 -18.33
CA SER A 14 -4.20 10.36 -18.40
C SER A 14 -3.99 11.01 -17.02
N PRO A 15 -2.81 11.59 -16.75
CA PRO A 15 -2.57 12.38 -15.54
C PRO A 15 -3.63 13.48 -15.34
N GLN A 16 -4.07 14.14 -16.41
CA GLN A 16 -5.11 15.17 -16.34
C GLN A 16 -6.46 14.60 -15.91
N ALA A 17 -6.88 13.45 -16.45
CA ALA A 17 -8.12 12.81 -16.05
C ALA A 17 -8.11 12.36 -14.57
N LEU A 18 -6.95 11.91 -14.07
CA LEU A 18 -6.76 11.60 -12.66
C LEU A 18 -6.84 12.86 -11.79
N LEU A 19 -6.18 13.95 -12.22
CA LEU A 19 -6.22 15.24 -11.53
C LEU A 19 -7.65 15.80 -11.47
N ASP A 20 -8.36 15.83 -12.60
CA ASP A 20 -9.74 16.34 -12.68
C ASP A 20 -10.68 15.54 -11.78
N ARG A 21 -10.49 14.21 -11.70
CA ARG A 21 -11.27 13.34 -10.82
C ARG A 21 -11.02 13.66 -9.34
N ALA A 22 -9.76 13.91 -8.95
CA ALA A 22 -9.42 14.30 -7.59
C ALA A 22 -9.93 15.71 -7.25
N LEU A 23 -9.80 16.67 -8.19
CA LEU A 23 -10.26 18.04 -8.00
C LEU A 23 -11.78 18.14 -7.89
N ALA A 24 -12.53 17.31 -8.62
CA ALA A 24 -13.99 17.28 -8.49
C ALA A 24 -14.45 16.96 -7.06
N ASP A 25 -13.71 16.12 -6.34
CA ASP A 25 -13.96 15.82 -4.92
C ASP A 25 -13.54 16.99 -4.02
N LEU A 26 -12.34 17.53 -4.24
CA LEU A 26 -11.83 18.68 -3.48
C LEU A 26 -12.66 19.95 -3.67
N ASP A 27 -13.26 20.16 -4.84
CA ASP A 27 -14.16 21.28 -5.12
C ASP A 27 -15.37 21.27 -4.17
N THR A 28 -15.84 20.10 -3.72
CA THR A 28 -16.97 19.99 -2.79
C THR A 28 -16.64 20.49 -1.39
N VAL A 29 -15.36 20.45 -1.00
CA VAL A 29 -14.89 20.82 0.34
C VAL A 29 -14.30 22.23 0.35
N TYR A 30 -13.51 22.57 -0.68
CA TYR A 30 -12.71 23.80 -0.74
C TYR A 30 -13.20 24.81 -1.78
N GLY A 31 -14.17 24.43 -2.63
CA GLY A 31 -14.66 25.24 -3.73
C GLY A 31 -13.68 25.33 -4.91
N ILE A 32 -14.20 25.76 -6.06
CA ILE A 32 -13.46 25.82 -7.33
C ILE A 32 -12.22 26.73 -7.28
N ARG A 33 -12.17 27.66 -6.31
CA ARG A 33 -11.06 28.60 -6.13
C ARG A 33 -9.74 27.89 -5.82
N LEU A 34 -9.77 26.70 -5.22
CA LEU A 34 -8.56 25.92 -4.95
C LEU A 34 -7.78 25.65 -6.25
N ARG A 35 -8.49 25.41 -7.37
CA ARG A 35 -7.86 25.07 -8.65
C ARG A 35 -6.88 26.14 -9.15
N THR A 36 -7.19 27.42 -8.96
CA THR A 36 -6.32 28.51 -9.42
C THR A 36 -5.08 28.69 -8.54
N GLN A 37 -5.06 28.07 -7.35
CA GLN A 37 -3.94 28.12 -6.41
C GLN A 37 -2.96 26.96 -6.60
N ILE A 38 -3.34 25.93 -7.37
CA ILE A 38 -2.48 24.77 -7.63
C ILE A 38 -1.33 25.17 -8.55
N ARG A 39 -0.11 25.10 -8.03
CA ARG A 39 1.12 25.35 -8.80
C ARG A 39 1.70 24.08 -9.42
N ARG A 40 1.51 22.94 -8.76
CA ARG A 40 2.02 21.63 -9.16
C ARG A 40 1.17 20.53 -8.53
N ALA A 41 0.96 19.45 -9.26
CA ALA A 41 0.39 18.22 -8.76
C ALA A 41 1.25 17.05 -9.24
N ASP A 42 1.73 16.25 -8.30
CA ASP A 42 2.45 15.00 -8.59
C ASP A 42 1.50 13.83 -8.27
N LEU A 43 1.22 13.02 -9.29
CA LEU A 43 0.29 11.90 -9.19
C LEU A 43 1.06 10.59 -9.34
N THR A 44 0.75 9.63 -8.48
CA THR A 44 1.30 8.27 -8.58
C THR A 44 0.18 7.27 -8.44
N LEU A 45 0.03 6.41 -9.44
CA LEU A 45 -0.88 5.27 -9.36
C LEU A 45 -0.13 4.07 -8.76
N ARG A 46 -0.62 3.54 -7.63
CA ARG A 46 -0.07 2.36 -6.98
C ARG A 46 -1.09 1.21 -7.03
N GLY A 47 -0.87 0.24 -7.92
CA GLY A 47 -1.79 -0.88 -8.11
C GLY A 47 -1.91 -1.85 -6.92
N HIS A 48 -0.88 -1.90 -6.07
CA HIS A 48 -0.79 -2.75 -4.88
C HIS A 48 -0.15 -1.98 -3.72
N ALA A 49 -0.78 -0.88 -3.30
CA ALA A 49 -0.21 0.02 -2.31
C ALA A 49 -0.17 -0.59 -0.90
N MET A 50 -1.22 -1.32 -0.51
CA MET A 50 -1.35 -1.96 0.80
C MET A 50 -2.04 -3.30 0.66
N ALA A 51 -1.77 -4.22 1.60
CA ALA A 51 -2.50 -5.46 1.69
C ALA A 51 -4.00 -5.19 1.88
N ILE A 52 -4.84 -5.96 1.19
CA ILE A 52 -6.30 -5.88 1.31
C ILE A 52 -6.75 -7.06 2.19
N PRO A 53 -7.07 -6.82 3.48
CA PRO A 53 -7.43 -7.90 4.39
C PRO A 53 -8.78 -8.51 4.02
N THR A 54 -8.86 -9.83 4.05
CA THR A 54 -10.11 -10.61 4.00
C THR A 54 -10.34 -11.29 5.34
N PRO A 55 -11.56 -11.77 5.66
CA PRO A 55 -11.75 -12.61 6.83
C PRO A 55 -10.69 -13.74 6.89
N GLY A 56 -10.09 -13.93 8.07
CA GLY A 56 -8.97 -14.86 8.29
C GLY A 56 -7.58 -14.32 7.94
N PHE A 57 -7.43 -13.04 7.59
CA PHE A 57 -6.16 -12.45 7.15
C PHE A 57 -4.99 -12.60 8.15
N LEU A 58 -5.24 -12.41 9.45
CA LEU A 58 -4.22 -12.51 10.50
C LEU A 58 -3.82 -13.96 10.83
N SER A 59 -4.74 -14.91 10.61
CA SER A 59 -4.56 -16.33 10.92
C SER A 59 -4.20 -17.15 9.67
N ARG A 60 -3.72 -16.51 8.60
CA ARG A 60 -3.36 -17.21 7.35
C ARG A 60 -2.18 -18.16 7.61
N PRO A 61 -2.32 -19.46 7.34
CA PRO A 61 -1.24 -20.43 7.56
C PRO A 61 0.05 -20.07 6.82
N GLY A 62 -0.05 -19.45 5.63
CA GLY A 62 1.11 -19.02 4.86
C GLY A 62 1.98 -17.98 5.59
N ILE A 63 1.37 -17.02 6.30
CA ILE A 63 2.13 -16.03 7.06
C ILE A 63 2.83 -16.69 8.25
N ALA A 64 2.15 -17.59 8.98
CA ALA A 64 2.78 -18.34 10.07
C ALA A 64 4.03 -19.10 9.58
N ARG A 65 3.93 -19.79 8.44
CA ARG A 65 5.07 -20.52 7.85
C ARG A 65 6.24 -19.60 7.48
N LEU A 66 5.97 -18.38 7.02
CA LEU A 66 7.03 -17.40 6.71
C LEU A 66 7.70 -16.86 7.98
N ARG A 67 6.94 -16.67 9.07
CA ARG A 67 7.49 -16.25 10.38
C ARG A 67 8.41 -17.31 10.99
N GLU A 68 8.06 -18.57 10.77
CA GLU A 68 8.72 -19.78 11.28
C GLU A 68 9.77 -20.36 10.33
N SER A 69 9.99 -19.74 9.16
CA SER A 69 10.92 -20.28 8.17
C SER A 69 12.33 -20.43 8.74
N ALA A 70 12.85 -21.66 8.74
CA ALA A 70 14.22 -21.98 9.12
C ALA A 70 15.05 -22.25 7.88
N GLY A 71 16.23 -21.64 7.78
CA GLY A 71 17.14 -21.79 6.63
C GLY A 71 17.91 -20.51 6.33
N PRO A 72 18.61 -20.47 5.18
CA PRO A 72 19.45 -19.33 4.80
C PRO A 72 18.67 -18.09 4.34
N ILE A 73 17.35 -18.18 4.21
CA ILE A 73 16.47 -17.09 3.76
C ILE A 73 15.65 -16.59 4.94
N HIS A 74 15.73 -15.29 5.23
CA HIS A 74 14.95 -14.62 6.26
C HIS A 74 13.98 -13.61 5.63
N TYR A 75 12.70 -13.70 5.99
CA TYR A 75 11.68 -12.74 5.59
C TYR A 75 11.58 -11.59 6.60
N ALA A 76 11.44 -10.36 6.09
CA ALA A 76 11.51 -9.14 6.88
C ALA A 76 10.55 -8.03 6.41
N HIS A 77 9.33 -8.38 6.00
CA HIS A 77 8.35 -7.40 5.49
C HIS A 77 7.14 -7.26 6.42
N ALA A 78 6.47 -6.11 6.34
CA ALA A 78 5.35 -5.76 7.21
C ALA A 78 4.14 -6.71 7.12
N ASP A 79 3.91 -7.37 5.97
CA ASP A 79 2.79 -8.32 5.87
C ASP A 79 2.99 -9.56 6.75
N LEU A 80 4.22 -9.80 7.23
CA LEU A 80 4.44 -10.77 8.29
C LEU A 80 3.69 -10.41 9.57
N SER A 81 3.29 -9.16 9.81
CA SER A 81 2.39 -8.78 10.92
C SER A 81 0.92 -8.75 10.53
N GLY A 82 0.61 -8.90 9.23
CA GLY A 82 -0.74 -8.69 8.74
C GLY A 82 -1.15 -7.21 8.72
N TYR A 83 -0.18 -6.29 8.69
CA TYR A 83 -0.42 -4.85 8.50
C TYR A 83 0.74 -4.25 7.71
N SER A 84 0.45 -3.50 6.65
CA SER A 84 1.48 -2.86 5.81
C SER A 84 1.91 -1.51 6.40
N VAL A 85 2.40 -1.48 7.65
CA VAL A 85 2.90 -0.27 8.33
C VAL A 85 4.42 -0.31 8.51
N PHE A 86 5.03 0.86 8.64
CA PHE A 86 6.48 1.01 8.68
C PHE A 86 7.11 0.35 9.91
N GLU A 87 6.47 0.50 11.06
CA GLU A 87 6.90 -0.04 12.35
C GLU A 87 7.03 -1.56 12.29
N GLU A 88 6.09 -2.23 11.64
CA GLU A 88 6.11 -3.69 11.46
C GLU A 88 7.23 -4.12 10.50
N ALA A 89 7.45 -3.36 9.41
CA ALA A 89 8.59 -3.62 8.52
C ALA A 89 9.92 -3.50 9.27
N ALA A 90 10.08 -2.43 10.06
CA ALA A 90 11.28 -2.20 10.85
C ALA A 90 11.49 -3.30 11.91
N TRP A 91 10.41 -3.70 12.60
CA TRP A 91 10.46 -4.77 13.59
C TRP A 91 10.90 -6.10 12.97
N TRP A 92 10.30 -6.51 11.85
CA TRP A 92 10.70 -7.74 11.17
C TRP A 92 12.12 -7.67 10.60
N GLY A 93 12.58 -6.47 10.20
CA GLY A 93 13.97 -6.21 9.85
C GLY A 93 14.95 -6.48 10.99
N ASP A 94 14.69 -5.92 12.18
CA ASP A 94 15.51 -6.17 13.39
C ASP A 94 15.49 -7.66 13.77
N ARG A 95 14.32 -8.31 13.73
CA ARG A 95 14.20 -9.75 14.02
C ARG A 95 15.00 -10.62 13.06
N ALA A 96 14.96 -10.30 11.77
CA ALA A 96 15.76 -11.02 10.76
C ALA A 96 17.27 -10.80 11.00
N ALA A 97 17.69 -9.57 11.29
CA ALA A 97 19.08 -9.26 11.60
C ALA A 97 19.60 -10.03 12.84
N ARG A 98 18.82 -10.06 13.93
CA ARG A 98 19.19 -10.83 15.14
C ARG A 98 19.35 -12.32 14.87
N ARG A 99 18.43 -12.91 14.10
CA ARG A 99 18.50 -14.32 13.69
C ARG A 99 19.76 -14.61 12.88
N ILE A 100 20.14 -13.72 11.96
CA ILE A 100 21.37 -13.86 11.15
C ILE A 100 22.62 -13.75 12.01
N LEU A 101 22.63 -12.81 12.96
CA LEU A 101 23.77 -12.57 13.85
C LEU A 101 23.91 -13.63 14.96
N GLY A 102 22.92 -14.51 15.14
CA GLY A 102 22.94 -15.56 16.16
C GLY A 102 22.65 -15.07 17.59
N ASN A 103 21.98 -13.91 17.72
CA ASN A 103 21.58 -13.30 19.01
C ASN A 103 20.11 -13.56 19.36
#